data_AF-A0AAD6KBG1-F1
#
_entry.id   AF-A0AAD6KBG1-F1
#
_cell.length_a   1.000
_cell.length_b   1.000
_cell.length_c   1.000
_cell.angle_alpha   90.00
_cell.angle_beta   90.00
_cell.angle_gamma   90.00
#
_symmetry.space_group_name_H-M   'P 1'
#
loop_
_entity.id
_entity.type
_entity.pdbx_description
1 polymer ?
#
loop_
_entity_poly.entity_id
_entity_poly.type
_entity_poly.pdbx_seq_one_letter_code
_entity_poly.pdbx_strand_id
1 'polypeptide(L)'
;MKRMLLSRLDALNNKGLHLVAKLLTGGAVNFETARKKMKEVIKQSRFLRDQNCDQDQTEILMLLYHLINSPQNFRENCLALANSTFQSHHSAAIQVLNGLEDLPTEALLAMRRKLSGVPASIPCLLKKKYNRRRDSVIHYIRNTSEKMLSETGGGEELQEPLAKSLAIAGLSVMQTSGSLNSSVTDFSQFSPEIKVLQNEILKAIWLLGKKKLKLQEVQTLQLLLDPNANVPKGSLRTAMNKLLTEYLFECSEFNTIPKPLTEALAIINRSSCKSRSGCHPKEQIEEEVECILGFKF
;
A
#
# COMPACT_ATOMS: atom_id res chain seq x y z
N MET A 1 -4.92 -2.13 13.05
CA MET A 1 -6.20 -2.61 13.64
C MET A 1 -6.53 -2.01 15.01
N LYS A 2 -5.68 -2.18 16.05
CA LYS A 2 -5.88 -1.67 17.42
C LYS A 2 -6.38 -0.21 17.52
N ARG A 3 -5.72 0.73 16.83
CA ARG A 3 -6.09 2.15 16.83
C ARG A 3 -7.49 2.41 16.23
N MET A 4 -7.86 1.64 15.20
CA MET A 4 -9.16 1.75 14.54
C MET A 4 -10.30 1.20 15.42
N LEU A 5 -10.07 0.08 16.10
CA LEU A 5 -11.05 -0.46 17.06
C LEU A 5 -11.27 0.50 18.23
N LEU A 6 -10.19 1.02 18.83
CA LEU A 6 -10.26 1.94 19.98
C LEU A 6 -10.97 3.25 19.64
N SER A 7 -10.73 3.80 18.46
CA SER A 7 -11.38 5.05 18.02
C SER A 7 -12.87 4.88 17.70
N ARG A 8 -13.33 3.67 17.37
CA ARG A 8 -14.73 3.39 16.99
C ARG A 8 -15.57 2.78 18.12
N LEU A 9 -14.95 2.42 19.24
CA LEU A 9 -15.56 1.78 20.41
C LEU A 9 -16.74 2.59 20.99
N ASP A 10 -16.65 3.93 20.94
CA ASP A 10 -17.72 4.83 21.40
C ASP A 10 -18.88 5.01 20.41
N ALA A 11 -18.67 4.63 19.15
CA ALA A 11 -19.66 4.74 18.07
C ALA A 11 -20.47 3.44 17.89
N LEU A 12 -19.94 2.29 18.32
CA LEU A 12 -20.63 1.00 18.26
C LEU A 12 -21.90 0.98 19.15
N ASN A 13 -22.95 0.36 18.62
CA ASN A 13 -24.16 0.03 19.36
C ASN A 13 -23.94 -1.19 20.27
N ASN A 14 -24.91 -1.53 21.10
CA ASN A 14 -24.75 -2.63 22.07
C ASN A 14 -24.54 -3.99 21.38
N LYS A 15 -25.16 -4.21 20.22
CA LYS A 15 -24.98 -5.42 19.41
C LYS A 15 -23.56 -5.51 18.85
N GLY A 16 -23.06 -4.43 18.26
CA GLY A 16 -21.69 -4.33 17.74
C GLY A 16 -20.64 -4.55 18.84
N LEU A 17 -20.81 -3.92 20.00
CA LEU A 17 -19.92 -4.13 21.15
C LEU A 17 -19.96 -5.58 21.66
N HIS A 18 -21.15 -6.18 21.71
CA HIS A 18 -21.30 -7.57 22.12
C HIS A 18 -20.61 -8.53 21.15
N LEU A 19 -20.77 -8.35 19.84
CA LEU A 19 -20.12 -9.17 18.81
C LEU A 19 -18.59 -9.08 18.88
N VAL A 20 -18.06 -7.86 19.02
CA VAL A 20 -16.61 -7.62 19.16
C VAL A 20 -16.08 -8.24 20.45
N ALA A 21 -16.78 -8.07 21.57
CA ALA A 21 -16.36 -8.63 22.85
C ALA A 21 -16.39 -10.17 22.81
N LYS A 22 -17.47 -10.76 22.27
CA LYS A 22 -17.62 -12.21 22.09
C LYS A 22 -16.50 -12.80 21.23
N LEU A 23 -16.16 -12.13 20.13
CA LEU A 23 -15.07 -12.55 19.24
C LEU A 23 -13.71 -12.51 19.96
N LEU A 24 -13.43 -11.44 20.71
CA LEU A 24 -12.16 -11.26 21.42
C LEU A 24 -11.99 -12.13 22.67
N THR A 25 -13.08 -12.64 23.25
CA THR A 25 -13.06 -13.51 24.43
C THR A 25 -13.38 -14.96 24.13
N GLY A 26 -13.53 -15.35 22.85
CA GLY A 26 -13.95 -16.71 22.46
C GLY A 26 -15.30 -17.13 23.06
N GLY A 27 -16.19 -16.17 23.34
CA GLY A 27 -17.48 -16.43 23.98
C GLY A 27 -17.44 -16.80 25.47
N ALA A 28 -16.28 -16.76 26.13
CA ALA A 28 -16.11 -17.16 27.53
C ALA A 28 -16.82 -16.25 28.57
N VAL A 29 -17.38 -15.11 28.14
CA VAL A 29 -18.01 -14.14 29.04
C VAL A 29 -19.47 -13.95 28.63
N ASN A 30 -20.40 -14.29 29.52
CA ASN A 30 -21.81 -13.99 29.36
C ASN A 30 -22.04 -12.49 29.61
N PHE A 31 -22.09 -11.72 28.54
CA PHE A 31 -22.33 -10.28 28.59
C PHE A 31 -23.82 -9.97 28.78
N GLU A 32 -24.40 -10.29 29.93
CA GLU A 32 -25.76 -9.82 30.30
C GLU A 32 -25.81 -8.32 30.64
N THR A 33 -24.74 -7.55 30.41
CA THR A 33 -24.54 -6.29 31.14
C THR A 33 -24.07 -5.10 30.32
N ALA A 34 -24.40 -3.94 30.90
CA ALA A 34 -24.21 -2.58 30.43
C ALA A 34 -22.94 -2.31 29.61
N ARG A 35 -23.14 -1.55 28.54
CA ARG A 35 -22.17 -1.05 27.56
C ARG A 35 -20.76 -0.77 28.10
N LYS A 36 -20.64 -0.15 29.28
CA LYS A 36 -19.34 0.20 29.91
C LYS A 36 -18.46 -1.05 30.13
N LYS A 37 -19.05 -2.17 30.57
CA LYS A 37 -18.32 -3.42 30.81
C LYS A 37 -17.80 -4.05 29.52
N MET A 38 -18.61 -4.09 28.45
CA MET A 38 -18.17 -4.59 27.15
C MET A 38 -16.95 -3.82 26.62
N LYS A 39 -16.95 -2.48 26.77
CA LYS A 39 -15.81 -1.65 26.35
C LYS A 39 -14.54 -1.95 27.13
N GLU A 40 -14.65 -2.11 28.44
CA GLU A 40 -13.48 -2.42 29.28
C GLU A 40 -12.89 -3.79 28.93
N VAL A 41 -13.74 -4.80 28.70
CA VAL A 41 -13.28 -6.12 28.25
C VAL A 41 -12.56 -6.04 26.90
N ILE A 42 -13.11 -5.29 25.93
CA ILE A 42 -12.48 -5.09 24.63
C ILE A 42 -11.09 -4.42 24.80
N LYS A 43 -11.01 -3.34 25.60
CA LYS A 43 -9.74 -2.63 25.87
C LYS A 43 -8.70 -3.50 26.57
N GLN A 44 -9.13 -4.42 27.43
CA GLN A 44 -8.26 -5.29 28.21
C GLN A 44 -7.86 -6.57 27.47
N SER A 45 -8.49 -6.89 26.33
CA SER A 45 -8.21 -8.11 25.56
C SER A 45 -6.73 -8.26 25.21
N ARG A 46 -6.23 -9.49 25.34
CA ARG A 46 -4.82 -9.85 25.02
C ARG A 46 -4.46 -9.55 23.57
N PHE A 47 -5.45 -9.61 22.68
CA PHE A 47 -5.35 -9.22 21.28
C PHE A 47 -4.90 -7.76 21.07
N LEU A 48 -5.14 -6.87 22.04
CA LEU A 48 -4.65 -5.48 22.00
C LEU A 48 -3.29 -5.31 22.68
N ARG A 49 -2.72 -6.35 23.30
CA ARG A 49 -1.45 -6.29 24.04
C ARG A 49 -0.30 -7.01 23.35
N ASP A 50 -0.54 -8.16 22.71
CA ASP A 50 0.52 -8.96 22.07
C ASP A 50 0.79 -8.56 20.60
N GLN A 51 2.07 -8.60 20.21
CA GLN A 51 2.55 -8.31 18.84
C GLN A 51 2.90 -9.57 18.04
N ASN A 52 2.84 -10.76 18.63
CA ASN A 52 3.23 -12.00 17.95
C ASN A 52 2.06 -12.61 17.17
N CYS A 53 2.32 -12.90 15.90
CA CYS A 53 1.35 -13.31 14.90
C CYS A 53 1.27 -14.84 14.81
N ASP A 54 0.18 -15.42 15.30
CA ASP A 54 -0.21 -16.81 15.02
C ASP A 54 -1.31 -16.83 13.95
N GLN A 55 -1.45 -17.96 13.24
CA GLN A 55 -2.43 -18.16 12.15
C GLN A 55 -3.87 -17.80 12.59
N ASP A 56 -4.25 -18.15 13.83
CA ASP A 56 -5.56 -17.88 14.43
C ASP A 56 -5.86 -16.38 14.62
N GLN A 57 -4.82 -15.54 14.73
CA GLN A 57 -5.02 -14.09 14.84
C GLN A 57 -5.44 -13.44 13.53
N THR A 58 -5.08 -14.04 12.38
CA THR A 58 -5.40 -13.49 11.05
C THR A 58 -6.89 -13.57 10.75
N GLU A 59 -7.53 -14.70 11.09
CA GLU A 59 -8.99 -14.86 10.94
C GLU A 59 -9.76 -13.93 11.87
N ILE A 60 -9.32 -13.82 13.14
CA ILE A 60 -9.90 -12.88 14.11
C ILE A 60 -9.76 -11.43 13.63
N LEU A 61 -8.63 -11.05 13.01
CA LEU A 61 -8.42 -9.73 12.42
C LEU A 61 -9.42 -9.43 11.29
N MET A 62 -9.65 -10.38 10.39
CA MET A 62 -10.63 -10.22 9.31
C MET A 62 -12.04 -10.07 9.84
N LEU A 63 -12.45 -10.92 10.79
CA LEU A 63 -13.77 -10.87 11.40
C LEU A 63 -13.98 -9.56 12.18
N LEU A 64 -12.97 -9.10 12.91
CA LEU A 64 -12.98 -7.79 13.57
C LEU A 64 -13.11 -6.66 12.56
N TYR A 65 -12.36 -6.70 11.46
CA TYR A 65 -12.42 -5.69 10.40
C TYR A 65 -13.83 -5.59 9.83
N HIS A 66 -14.44 -6.72 9.51
CA HIS A 66 -15.79 -6.74 8.97
C HIS A 66 -16.82 -6.22 9.98
N LEU A 67 -16.72 -6.62 11.26
CA LEU A 67 -17.60 -6.18 12.33
C LEU A 67 -17.53 -4.67 12.60
N ILE A 68 -16.34 -4.07 12.59
CA ILE A 68 -16.17 -2.64 12.88
C ILE A 68 -16.31 -1.72 11.67
N ASN A 69 -16.53 -2.29 10.48
CA ASN A 69 -16.88 -1.55 9.26
C ASN A 69 -18.35 -1.73 8.86
N SER A 70 -19.05 -2.70 9.47
CA SER A 70 -20.47 -2.97 9.25
C SER A 70 -21.38 -1.86 9.81
N PRO A 71 -22.10 -1.08 8.97
CA PRO A 71 -22.93 0.06 9.40
C PRO A 71 -24.00 -0.30 10.45
N GLN A 72 -24.57 -1.50 10.35
CA GLN A 72 -25.57 -2.06 11.27
C GLN A 72 -25.09 -2.25 12.71
N ASN A 73 -23.78 -2.20 12.94
CA ASN A 73 -23.17 -2.32 14.28
C ASN A 73 -22.94 -0.97 14.97
N PHE A 74 -23.30 0.14 14.31
CA PHE A 74 -23.14 1.50 14.84
C PHE A 74 -24.48 2.06 15.36
N ARG A 75 -24.40 3.06 16.23
CA ARG A 75 -25.57 3.83 16.67
C ARG A 75 -26.07 4.69 15.50
N GLU A 76 -27.38 4.88 15.36
CA GLU A 76 -27.97 5.70 14.27
C GLU A 76 -27.33 7.09 14.17
N ASN A 77 -27.11 7.76 15.32
CA ASN A 77 -26.46 9.08 15.37
C ASN A 77 -24.94 9.05 15.13
N CYS A 78 -24.34 7.86 15.03
CA CYS A 78 -22.91 7.64 14.76
C CYS A 78 -22.66 6.97 13.40
N LEU A 79 -23.70 6.73 12.59
CA LEU A 79 -23.57 6.30 11.20
C LEU A 79 -22.70 7.27 10.39
N ALA A 80 -22.64 8.54 10.80
CA ALA A 80 -21.72 9.55 10.28
C ALA A 80 -20.24 9.13 10.30
N LEU A 81 -19.79 8.24 11.20
CA LEU A 81 -18.37 7.82 11.30
C LEU A 81 -18.00 6.67 10.36
N ALA A 82 -18.95 5.75 10.12
CA ALA A 82 -18.82 4.77 9.04
C ALA A 82 -18.97 5.49 7.70
N ASN A 83 -20.02 6.30 7.57
CA ASN A 83 -20.28 7.15 6.40
C ASN A 83 -19.14 8.15 6.15
N SER A 84 -18.40 8.64 7.16
CA SER A 84 -17.26 9.56 6.93
C SER A 84 -16.10 8.86 6.24
N THR A 85 -15.89 7.57 6.51
CA THR A 85 -14.82 6.80 5.84
C THR A 85 -15.25 6.49 4.40
N PHE A 86 -16.50 6.11 4.17
CA PHE A 86 -17.04 5.88 2.81
C PHE A 86 -17.13 7.17 1.97
N GLN A 87 -17.64 8.26 2.54
CA GLN A 87 -17.63 9.60 1.94
C GLN A 87 -16.19 10.08 1.69
N SER A 88 -15.22 9.68 2.51
CA SER A 88 -13.80 10.00 2.26
C SER A 88 -13.22 9.25 1.08
N HIS A 89 -13.58 7.97 0.86
CA HIS A 89 -13.13 7.22 -0.33
C HIS A 89 -13.78 7.71 -1.61
N HIS A 90 -15.09 8.00 -1.60
CA HIS A 90 -15.77 8.58 -2.75
C HIS A 90 -15.20 9.96 -3.10
N SER A 91 -15.03 10.85 -2.11
CA SER A 91 -14.45 12.18 -2.33
C SER A 91 -12.99 12.10 -2.81
N ALA A 92 -12.19 11.20 -2.25
CA ALA A 92 -10.82 10.97 -2.68
C ALA A 92 -10.76 10.38 -4.10
N ALA A 93 -11.70 9.51 -4.47
CA ALA A 93 -11.82 8.99 -5.83
C ALA A 93 -12.09 10.14 -6.82
N ILE A 94 -13.05 11.02 -6.51
CA ILE A 94 -13.34 12.20 -7.34
C ILE A 94 -12.11 13.12 -7.46
N GLN A 95 -11.34 13.32 -6.39
CA GLN A 95 -10.09 14.09 -6.44
C GLN A 95 -9.06 13.46 -7.40
N VAL A 96 -8.87 12.14 -7.34
CA VAL A 96 -7.99 11.43 -8.28
C VAL A 96 -8.48 11.58 -9.72
N LEU A 97 -9.80 11.46 -9.95
CA LEU A 97 -10.38 11.61 -11.29
C LEU A 97 -10.22 13.03 -11.84
N ASN A 98 -10.26 14.05 -10.99
CA ASN A 98 -10.00 15.43 -11.39
C ASN A 98 -8.53 15.72 -11.73
N GLY A 99 -7.60 14.86 -11.31
CA GLY A 99 -6.16 14.99 -11.58
C GLY A 99 -5.61 13.99 -12.61
N LEU A 100 -6.46 13.35 -13.43
CA LEU A 100 -6.00 12.36 -14.42
C LEU A 100 -5.04 12.95 -15.44
N GLU A 101 -5.23 14.21 -15.79
CA GLU A 101 -4.44 14.96 -16.76
C GLU A 101 -2.98 15.10 -16.31
N ASP A 102 -2.72 15.11 -15.00
CA ASP A 102 -1.38 15.23 -14.40
C ASP A 102 -0.64 13.89 -14.29
N LEU A 103 -1.35 12.75 -14.44
CA LEU A 103 -0.74 11.43 -14.29
C LEU A 103 0.12 11.04 -15.50
N PRO A 104 1.26 10.35 -15.30
CA PRO A 104 2.05 9.83 -16.41
C PRO A 104 1.25 8.82 -17.24
N THR A 105 1.56 8.74 -18.54
CA THR A 105 0.83 7.86 -19.47
C THR A 105 0.87 6.39 -19.04
N GLU A 106 1.98 5.95 -18.45
CA GLU A 106 2.13 4.61 -17.88
C GLU A 106 1.08 4.32 -16.78
N ALA A 107 0.82 5.29 -15.89
CA ALA A 107 -0.19 5.16 -14.84
C ALA A 107 -1.60 5.07 -15.45
N LEU A 108 -1.93 5.95 -16.40
CA LEU A 108 -3.23 5.93 -17.09
C LEU A 108 -3.49 4.59 -17.80
N LEU A 109 -2.48 4.04 -18.48
CA LEU A 109 -2.62 2.73 -19.14
C LEU A 109 -2.86 1.60 -18.13
N ALA A 110 -2.18 1.63 -16.98
CA ALA A 110 -2.39 0.66 -15.91
C ALA A 110 -3.79 0.80 -15.27
N MET A 111 -4.21 2.02 -14.92
CA MET A 111 -5.56 2.31 -14.42
C MET A 111 -6.64 1.76 -15.35
N ARG A 112 -6.52 2.04 -16.66
CA ARG A 112 -7.43 1.50 -17.67
C ARG A 112 -7.44 -0.03 -17.66
N ARG A 113 -6.29 -0.69 -17.57
CA ARG A 113 -6.20 -2.16 -17.54
C ARG A 113 -6.97 -2.71 -16.34
N LYS A 114 -6.76 -2.16 -15.13
CA LYS A 114 -7.49 -2.55 -13.91
C LYS A 114 -9.00 -2.45 -14.10
N LEU A 115 -9.47 -1.31 -14.60
CA LEU A 115 -10.91 -1.08 -14.87
C LEU A 115 -11.49 -2.03 -15.93
N SER A 116 -10.68 -2.43 -16.91
CA SER A 116 -11.11 -3.36 -17.96
C SER A 116 -11.05 -4.84 -17.56
N GLY A 117 -10.51 -5.17 -16.38
CA GLY A 117 -10.30 -6.56 -15.96
C GLY A 117 -9.32 -7.35 -16.85
N VAL A 118 -8.53 -6.66 -17.68
CA VAL A 118 -7.57 -7.31 -18.57
C VAL A 118 -6.35 -7.71 -17.74
N PRO A 119 -5.96 -9.00 -17.73
CA PRO A 119 -4.81 -9.46 -16.97
C PRO A 119 -3.53 -8.73 -17.39
N ALA A 120 -2.69 -8.41 -16.41
CA ALA A 120 -1.38 -7.85 -16.69
C ALA A 120 -0.48 -8.89 -17.38
N SER A 121 0.18 -8.47 -18.45
CA SER A 121 1.32 -9.21 -18.99
C SER A 121 2.59 -8.88 -18.22
N ILE A 122 3.55 -9.80 -18.19
CA ILE A 122 4.89 -9.51 -17.67
C ILE A 122 5.49 -8.34 -18.45
N PRO A 123 5.91 -7.25 -17.78
CA PRO A 123 6.57 -6.11 -18.41
C PRO A 123 7.85 -6.52 -19.17
N CYS A 124 8.15 -5.86 -20.28
CA CYS A 124 9.37 -6.06 -21.07
C CYS A 124 9.96 -4.72 -21.53
N LEU A 125 11.26 -4.68 -21.84
CA LEU A 125 11.97 -3.43 -22.16
C LEU A 125 11.53 -2.84 -23.51
N LEU A 126 11.15 -3.72 -24.45
CA LEU A 126 10.60 -3.31 -25.74
C LEU A 126 9.08 -3.15 -25.61
N LYS A 127 8.62 -1.90 -25.53
CA LYS A 127 7.19 -1.61 -25.47
C LYS A 127 6.46 -2.14 -26.71
N LYS A 128 5.32 -2.80 -26.49
CA LYS A 128 4.25 -2.81 -27.49
C LYS A 128 3.77 -1.36 -27.67
N LYS A 129 3.79 -0.84 -28.90
CA LYS A 129 3.26 0.51 -29.18
C LYS A 129 1.77 0.53 -28.85
N TYR A 130 1.39 1.19 -27.77
CA TYR A 130 -0.01 1.47 -27.47
C TYR A 130 -0.43 2.70 -28.27
N ASN A 131 -1.04 2.49 -29.44
CA ASN A 131 -1.53 3.55 -30.32
C ASN A 131 -2.85 4.22 -29.82
N ARG A 132 -3.09 4.24 -28.51
CA ARG A 132 -4.28 4.93 -27.97
C ARG A 132 -3.94 6.39 -27.71
N ARG A 133 -4.83 7.28 -28.15
CA ARG A 133 -4.76 8.71 -27.80
C ARG A 133 -4.95 8.84 -26.28
N ARG A 134 -4.10 9.65 -25.63
CA ARG A 134 -4.12 9.88 -24.18
C ARG A 134 -5.50 10.31 -23.69
N ASP A 135 -6.13 11.25 -24.37
CA ASP A 135 -7.47 11.77 -24.02
C ASP A 135 -8.54 10.67 -24.05
N SER A 136 -8.43 9.73 -25.00
CA SER A 136 -9.33 8.58 -25.06
C SER A 136 -9.16 7.64 -23.86
N VAL A 137 -7.93 7.51 -23.35
CA VAL A 137 -7.66 6.73 -22.14
C VAL A 137 -8.22 7.44 -20.91
N ILE A 138 -8.00 8.75 -20.78
CA ILE A 138 -8.55 9.56 -19.67
C ILE A 138 -10.07 9.51 -19.66
N HIS A 139 -10.71 9.76 -20.81
CA HIS A 139 -12.16 9.70 -20.96
C HIS A 139 -12.73 8.32 -20.57
N TYR A 140 -12.06 7.23 -20.98
CA TYR A 140 -12.46 5.89 -20.57
C TYR A 140 -12.38 5.72 -19.05
N ILE A 141 -11.26 6.08 -18.43
CA ILE A 141 -11.07 5.95 -16.97
C ILE A 141 -12.15 6.74 -16.24
N ARG A 142 -12.34 8.01 -16.60
CA ARG A 142 -13.33 8.90 -15.99
C ARG A 142 -14.74 8.31 -16.06
N ASN A 143 -15.22 7.97 -17.26
CA ASN A 143 -16.58 7.48 -17.44
C ASN A 143 -16.82 6.12 -16.75
N THR A 144 -15.85 5.20 -16.82
CA THR A 144 -15.99 3.89 -16.15
C THR A 144 -15.98 4.05 -14.64
N SER A 145 -15.10 4.89 -14.10
CA SER A 145 -15.02 5.15 -12.67
C SER A 145 -16.26 5.86 -12.14
N GLU A 146 -16.74 6.91 -12.82
CA GLU A 146 -17.97 7.63 -12.43
C GLU A 146 -19.20 6.71 -12.45
N LYS A 147 -19.31 5.85 -13.47
CA LYS A 147 -20.36 4.83 -13.52
C LYS A 147 -20.29 3.90 -12.30
N MET A 148 -19.11 3.33 -12.02
CA MET A 148 -18.92 2.44 -10.87
C MET A 148 -19.23 3.15 -9.54
N LEU A 149 -18.82 4.42 -9.39
CA LEU A 149 -19.12 5.22 -8.19
C LEU A 149 -20.62 5.48 -8.03
N SER A 150 -21.36 5.70 -9.13
CA SER A 150 -22.81 5.89 -9.09
C SER A 150 -23.59 4.62 -8.75
N GLU A 151 -23.02 3.44 -9.05
CA GLU A 151 -23.60 2.13 -8.77
C GLU A 151 -23.30 1.68 -7.32
N THR A 152 -22.20 2.15 -6.72
CA THR A 152 -21.89 1.91 -5.31
C THR A 152 -22.83 2.73 -4.44
N GLY A 153 -23.82 2.08 -3.80
CA GLY A 153 -24.68 2.74 -2.81
C GLY A 153 -23.82 3.42 -1.73
N GLY A 154 -24.22 4.60 -1.23
CA GLY A 154 -23.38 5.51 -0.43
C GLY A 154 -22.74 4.99 0.87
N GLY A 155 -22.82 3.69 1.17
CA GLY A 155 -22.14 3.01 2.27
C GLY A 155 -21.42 1.70 1.89
N GLU A 156 -21.24 1.38 0.61
CA GLU A 156 -20.52 0.18 0.15
C GLU A 156 -19.04 0.47 -0.17
N GLU A 157 -18.20 -0.56 -0.04
CA GLU A 157 -16.78 -0.50 -0.42
C GLU A 157 -16.65 -0.29 -1.94
N LEU A 158 -15.59 0.39 -2.38
CA LEU A 158 -15.33 0.57 -3.80
C LEU A 158 -15.21 -0.80 -4.48
N GLN A 159 -15.83 -0.94 -5.66
CA GLN A 159 -15.65 -2.13 -6.49
C GLN A 159 -14.15 -2.38 -6.71
N GLU A 160 -13.71 -3.64 -6.57
CA GLU A 160 -12.28 -4.01 -6.62
C GLU A 160 -11.53 -3.44 -7.84
N PRO A 161 -12.09 -3.46 -9.08
CA PRO A 161 -11.42 -2.86 -10.24
C PRO A 161 -11.18 -1.35 -10.09
N LEU A 162 -12.13 -0.63 -9.48
CA LEU A 162 -12.03 0.80 -9.22
C LEU A 162 -11.02 1.09 -8.12
N ALA A 163 -11.08 0.35 -7.01
CA ALA A 163 -10.12 0.40 -5.92
C ALA A 163 -8.67 0.21 -6.41
N LYS A 164 -8.43 -0.85 -7.18
CA LYS A 164 -7.12 -1.15 -7.78
C LYS A 164 -6.66 -0.07 -8.75
N SER A 165 -7.57 0.46 -9.57
CA SER A 165 -7.28 1.57 -10.49
C SER A 165 -6.84 2.83 -9.73
N LEU A 166 -7.59 3.28 -8.73
CA LEU A 166 -7.28 4.49 -7.96
C LEU A 166 -5.99 4.33 -7.15
N ALA A 167 -5.67 3.12 -6.69
CA ALA A 167 -4.40 2.83 -6.03
C ALA A 167 -3.18 3.09 -6.94
N ILE A 168 -3.30 2.94 -8.27
CA ILE A 168 -2.24 3.28 -9.22
C ILE A 168 -1.91 4.79 -9.17
N ALA A 169 -2.91 5.66 -9.04
CA ALA A 169 -2.68 7.09 -8.90
C ALA A 169 -1.88 7.38 -7.63
N GLY A 170 -2.21 6.69 -6.53
CA GLY A 170 -1.45 6.74 -5.28
C GLY A 170 0.01 6.35 -5.45
N LEU A 171 0.28 5.22 -6.10
CA LEU A 171 1.64 4.75 -6.41
C LEU A 171 2.39 5.73 -7.31
N SER A 172 1.71 6.35 -8.28
CA SER A 172 2.29 7.35 -9.16
C SER A 172 2.71 8.62 -8.39
N VAL A 173 1.94 9.02 -7.38
CA VAL A 173 2.28 10.15 -6.50
C VAL A 173 3.46 9.81 -5.59
N MET A 174 3.52 8.58 -5.06
CA MET A 174 4.67 8.10 -4.29
C MET A 174 5.95 8.10 -5.14
N GLN A 175 5.83 7.68 -6.40
CA GLN A 175 6.94 7.67 -7.35
C GLN A 175 7.49 9.08 -7.62
N THR A 176 6.62 10.08 -7.80
CA THR A 176 7.03 11.46 -8.12
C THR A 176 7.55 12.22 -6.90
N SER A 177 6.91 12.04 -5.74
CA SER A 177 7.31 12.71 -4.50
C SER A 177 8.56 12.11 -3.84
N GLY A 178 8.90 10.85 -4.15
CA GLY A 178 10.02 10.14 -3.53
C GLY A 178 9.81 9.84 -2.04
N SER A 179 8.61 10.09 -1.50
CA SER A 179 8.24 9.79 -0.13
C SER A 179 7.57 8.42 -0.08
N LEU A 180 8.26 7.46 0.55
CA LEU A 180 7.71 6.14 0.86
C LEU A 180 6.66 6.18 1.99
N ASN A 181 6.48 7.35 2.63
CA ASN A 181 5.63 7.54 3.81
C ASN A 181 4.42 8.45 3.52
N SER A 182 4.04 8.66 2.25
CA SER A 182 2.92 9.52 1.93
C SER A 182 1.61 8.93 2.49
N SER A 183 0.84 9.76 3.17
CA SER A 183 -0.52 9.50 3.66
C SER A 183 -1.54 9.40 2.51
N VAL A 184 -1.19 8.68 1.45
CA VAL A 184 -2.07 8.44 0.31
C VAL A 184 -3.18 7.52 0.78
N THR A 185 -4.42 7.93 0.47
CA THR A 185 -5.61 7.13 0.75
C THR A 185 -5.43 5.73 0.19
N ASP A 186 -5.45 4.73 1.07
CA ASP A 186 -5.30 3.33 0.67
C ASP A 186 -6.60 2.86 0.03
N PHE A 187 -6.72 3.04 -1.29
CA PHE A 187 -7.90 2.64 -2.04
C PHE A 187 -8.01 1.11 -2.19
N SER A 188 -6.92 0.37 -2.02
CA SER A 188 -6.85 -1.08 -2.27
C SER A 188 -6.11 -1.80 -1.16
N GLN A 189 -6.73 -2.82 -0.57
CA GLN A 189 -6.12 -3.65 0.47
C GLN A 189 -5.07 -4.62 -0.12
N PHE A 190 -3.91 -4.10 -0.56
CA PHE A 190 -2.81 -4.96 -1.00
C PHE A 190 -2.26 -5.80 0.16
N SER A 191 -1.84 -7.03 -0.14
CA SER A 191 -1.18 -7.87 0.85
C SER A 191 0.13 -7.24 1.34
N PRO A 192 0.60 -7.57 2.55
CA PRO A 192 1.88 -7.08 3.06
C PRO A 192 3.05 -7.34 2.12
N GLU A 193 3.08 -8.51 1.47
CA GLU A 193 4.13 -8.92 0.54
C GLU A 193 4.15 -8.02 -0.70
N ILE A 194 2.96 -7.69 -1.24
CA ILE A 194 2.84 -6.78 -2.37
C ILE A 194 3.27 -5.36 -1.99
N LYS A 195 2.91 -4.89 -0.78
CA LYS A 195 3.36 -3.57 -0.29
C LYS A 195 4.88 -3.50 -0.14
N VAL A 196 5.50 -4.56 0.39
CA VAL A 196 6.97 -4.67 0.47
C VAL A 196 7.59 -4.64 -0.93
N LEU A 197 7.04 -5.40 -1.87
CA LEU A 197 7.51 -5.42 -3.26
C LEU A 197 7.39 -4.04 -3.94
N GLN A 198 6.25 -3.35 -3.78
CA GLN A 198 6.04 -2.00 -4.31
C GLN A 198 7.09 -1.02 -3.78
N ASN A 199 7.41 -1.08 -2.48
CA ASN A 199 8.44 -0.26 -1.86
C ASN A 199 9.85 -0.56 -2.40
N GLU A 200 10.20 -1.83 -2.56
CA GLU A 200 11.49 -2.24 -3.13
C GLU A 200 11.63 -1.79 -4.60
N ILE A 201 10.55 -1.83 -5.38
CA ILE A 201 10.50 -1.33 -6.76
C ILE A 201 10.63 0.20 -6.78
N LEU A 202 9.88 0.93 -5.95
CA LEU A 202 9.98 2.39 -5.83
C LEU A 202 11.40 2.85 -5.50
N LYS A 203 12.04 2.17 -4.55
CA LYS A 203 13.45 2.40 -4.18
C LYS A 203 14.38 2.15 -5.37
N ALA A 204 14.16 1.07 -6.12
CA ALA A 204 14.96 0.76 -7.30
C ALA A 204 14.81 1.81 -8.42
N ILE A 205 13.58 2.26 -8.69
CA ILE A 205 13.29 3.35 -9.64
C ILE A 205 14.03 4.62 -9.23
N TRP A 206 14.00 4.98 -7.94
CA TRP A 206 14.68 6.16 -7.41
C TRP A 206 16.21 6.06 -7.55
N LEU A 207 16.80 4.92 -7.22
CA LEU A 207 18.25 4.69 -7.36
C LEU A 207 18.71 4.77 -8.83
N LEU A 208 17.92 4.22 -9.76
CA LEU A 208 18.16 4.35 -11.20
C LEU A 208 18.06 5.80 -11.67
N GLY A 209 17.03 6.53 -11.22
CA GLY A 209 16.81 7.93 -11.58
C GLY A 209 17.94 8.86 -11.10
N LYS A 210 18.50 8.60 -9.92
CA LYS A 210 19.67 9.32 -9.37
C LYS A 210 21.01 8.92 -10.02
N LYS A 211 20.99 8.07 -11.06
CA LYS A 211 22.18 7.55 -11.76
C LYS A 211 23.22 6.90 -10.82
N LYS A 212 22.77 6.32 -9.70
CA LYS A 212 23.67 5.66 -8.72
C LYS A 212 24.25 4.34 -9.22
N LEU A 213 23.63 3.73 -10.24
CA LEU A 213 24.08 2.50 -10.88
C LEU A 213 25.01 2.78 -12.07
N LYS A 214 26.12 2.07 -12.12
CA LYS A 214 27.05 2.07 -13.27
C LYS A 214 26.35 1.50 -14.51
N LEU A 215 26.78 1.91 -15.70
CA LEU A 215 26.17 1.44 -16.95
C LEU A 215 26.22 -0.10 -17.07
N GLN A 216 27.34 -0.70 -16.66
CA GLN A 216 27.51 -2.16 -16.64
C GLN A 216 26.46 -2.85 -15.77
N GLU A 217 26.16 -2.31 -14.57
CA GLU A 217 25.12 -2.85 -13.70
C GLU A 217 23.74 -2.78 -14.39
N VAL A 218 23.45 -1.67 -15.08
CA VAL A 218 22.19 -1.53 -15.83
C VAL A 218 22.11 -2.53 -17.00
N GLN A 219 23.22 -2.85 -17.65
CA GLN A 219 23.27 -3.90 -18.68
C GLN A 219 23.09 -5.30 -18.09
N THR A 220 23.64 -5.59 -16.90
CA THR A 220 23.35 -6.83 -16.18
C THR A 220 21.86 -6.96 -15.87
N LEU A 221 21.22 -5.87 -15.44
CA LEU A 221 19.78 -5.85 -15.18
C LEU A 221 18.95 -6.10 -16.44
N GLN A 222 19.38 -5.58 -17.60
CA GLN A 222 18.75 -5.89 -18.89
C GLN A 222 18.80 -7.39 -19.17
N LEU A 223 19.97 -8.02 -19.04
CA LEU A 223 20.12 -9.45 -19.32
C LEU A 223 19.27 -10.32 -18.40
N LEU A 224 19.04 -9.88 -17.17
CA LEU A 224 18.16 -10.58 -16.23
C LEU A 224 16.68 -10.41 -16.59
N LEU A 225 16.24 -9.18 -16.83
CA LEU A 225 14.81 -8.85 -16.95
C LEU A 225 14.25 -9.06 -18.36
N ASP A 226 15.06 -8.82 -19.39
CA ASP A 226 14.66 -8.98 -20.79
C ASP A 226 15.91 -9.24 -21.66
N PRO A 227 16.43 -10.48 -21.66
CA PRO A 227 17.71 -10.82 -22.30
C PRO A 227 17.73 -10.59 -23.80
N ASN A 228 16.56 -10.64 -24.44
CA ASN A 228 16.42 -10.48 -25.89
C ASN A 228 16.17 -9.02 -26.30
N ALA A 229 16.09 -8.09 -25.34
CA ALA A 229 15.84 -6.70 -25.64
C ALA A 229 17.02 -6.05 -26.38
N ASN A 230 16.75 -5.43 -27.52
CA ASN A 230 17.72 -4.59 -28.22
C ASN A 230 17.47 -3.10 -27.91
N VAL A 231 17.90 -2.66 -26.73
CA VAL A 231 17.77 -1.26 -26.30
C VAL A 231 19.10 -0.52 -26.44
N PRO A 232 19.14 0.66 -27.10
CA PRO A 232 20.35 1.47 -27.17
C PRO A 232 20.87 1.84 -25.77
N LYS A 233 22.20 1.79 -25.58
CA LYS A 233 22.85 2.08 -24.27
C LYS A 233 22.45 3.44 -23.70
N GLY A 234 22.29 4.46 -24.54
CA GLY A 234 21.90 5.81 -24.14
C GLY A 234 20.48 5.90 -23.55
N SER A 235 19.56 5.03 -23.99
CA SER A 235 18.18 4.96 -23.51
C SER A 235 17.94 3.88 -22.47
N LEU A 236 18.92 3.02 -22.19
CA LEU A 236 18.73 1.82 -21.38
C LEU A 236 18.21 2.12 -19.97
N ARG A 237 18.75 3.14 -19.31
CA ARG A 237 18.27 3.56 -17.97
C ARG A 237 16.81 4.01 -18.00
N THR A 238 16.43 4.78 -19.01
CA THR A 238 15.05 5.25 -19.19
C THR A 238 14.11 4.08 -19.47
N ALA A 239 14.53 3.13 -20.33
CA ALA A 239 13.76 1.92 -20.60
C ALA A 239 13.59 1.06 -19.33
N MET A 240 14.67 0.90 -18.55
CA MET A 240 14.65 0.17 -17.28
C MET A 240 13.74 0.83 -16.24
N ASN A 241 13.79 2.16 -16.14
CA ASN A 241 12.91 2.91 -15.24
C ASN A 241 11.43 2.72 -15.62
N LYS A 242 11.11 2.77 -16.91
CA LYS A 242 9.76 2.48 -17.43
C LYS A 242 9.33 1.04 -17.16
N LEU A 243 10.21 0.07 -17.37
CA LEU A 243 9.95 -1.34 -17.07
C LEU A 243 9.60 -1.54 -15.59
N LEU A 244 10.41 -1.01 -14.68
CA LEU A 244 10.14 -1.09 -13.24
C LEU A 244 8.87 -0.34 -12.85
N THR A 245 8.53 0.75 -13.53
CA THR A 245 7.25 1.45 -13.33
C THR A 245 6.06 0.57 -13.73
N GLU A 246 6.17 -0.18 -14.83
CA GLU A 246 5.16 -1.15 -15.21
C GLU A 246 5.06 -2.29 -14.18
N TYR A 247 6.19 -2.80 -13.66
CA TYR A 247 6.18 -3.76 -12.55
C TYR A 247 5.52 -3.20 -11.30
N LEU A 248 5.79 -1.94 -10.94
CA LEU A 248 5.19 -1.28 -9.77
C LEU A 248 3.66 -1.27 -9.84
N PHE A 249 3.11 -0.96 -11.01
CA PHE A 249 1.66 -0.86 -11.20
C PHE A 249 0.97 -2.21 -11.37
N GLU A 250 1.69 -3.24 -11.82
CA GLU A 250 1.10 -4.55 -12.14
C GLU A 250 1.43 -5.66 -11.14
N CYS A 251 2.32 -5.43 -10.18
CA CYS A 251 2.77 -6.48 -9.26
C CYS A 251 1.66 -7.15 -8.44
N SER A 252 0.54 -6.46 -8.23
CA SER A 252 -0.64 -7.01 -7.56
C SER A 252 -1.38 -8.08 -8.38
N GLU A 253 -1.17 -8.17 -9.69
CA GLU A 253 -1.86 -9.13 -10.57
C GLU A 253 -1.05 -10.40 -10.80
N PHE A 254 0.20 -10.47 -10.32
CA PHE A 254 1.03 -11.65 -10.53
C PHE A 254 0.67 -12.72 -9.51
N ASN A 255 0.30 -13.91 -10.00
CA ASN A 255 0.14 -15.11 -9.16
C ASN A 255 1.44 -15.48 -8.43
N THR A 256 2.59 -15.14 -9.02
CA THR A 256 3.92 -15.37 -8.44
C THR A 256 4.86 -14.27 -8.91
N ILE A 257 5.62 -13.70 -7.98
CA ILE A 257 6.62 -12.67 -8.29
C ILE A 257 7.69 -13.28 -9.20
N PRO A 258 7.96 -12.71 -10.39
CA PRO A 258 8.97 -13.26 -11.29
C PRO A 258 10.36 -13.27 -10.63
N LYS A 259 11.03 -14.42 -10.59
CA LYS A 259 12.40 -14.54 -10.04
C LYS A 259 13.38 -13.50 -10.62
N PRO A 260 13.38 -13.21 -11.94
CA PRO A 260 14.27 -12.19 -12.49
C PRO A 260 14.05 -10.80 -11.89
N LEU A 261 12.81 -10.46 -11.52
CA LEU A 261 12.49 -9.19 -10.84
C LEU A 261 13.14 -9.16 -9.46
N THR A 262 12.96 -10.22 -8.67
CA THR A 262 13.53 -10.31 -7.32
C THR A 262 15.06 -10.21 -7.34
N GLU A 263 15.72 -10.90 -8.27
CA GLU A 263 17.17 -10.84 -8.45
C GLU A 263 17.64 -9.45 -8.88
N ALA A 264 16.93 -8.82 -9.83
CA ALA A 264 17.23 -7.46 -10.27
C ALA A 264 17.10 -6.44 -9.12
N LEU A 265 16.03 -6.53 -8.33
CA LEU A 265 15.82 -5.67 -7.16
C LEU A 265 16.93 -5.87 -6.11
N ALA A 266 17.34 -7.10 -5.86
CA ALA A 266 18.46 -7.39 -4.94
C ALA A 266 19.77 -6.74 -5.41
N ILE A 267 20.08 -6.79 -6.71
CA ILE A 267 21.27 -6.14 -7.28
C ILE A 267 21.19 -4.62 -7.11
N ILE A 268 20.04 -4.02 -7.49
CA ILE A 268 19.83 -2.56 -7.40
C ILE A 268 19.93 -2.10 -5.95
N ASN A 269 19.25 -2.75 -5.03
CA ASN A 269 19.17 -2.28 -3.65
C ASN A 269 20.47 -2.54 -2.86
N ARG A 270 21.25 -3.57 -3.22
CA ARG A 270 22.60 -3.82 -2.67
C ARG A 270 23.60 -2.73 -3.08
N SER A 271 23.43 -2.12 -4.26
CA SER A 271 24.29 -1.01 -4.69
C SER A 271 24.17 0.23 -3.77
N SER A 272 23.04 0.39 -3.05
CA SER A 272 22.90 1.45 -2.05
C SER A 272 23.78 1.24 -0.82
N CYS A 273 24.02 -0.02 -0.42
CA CYS A 273 24.89 -0.36 0.72
C CYS A 273 26.38 -0.17 0.42
N LYS A 274 26.80 -0.31 -0.85
CA LYS A 274 28.20 -0.07 -1.25
C LYS A 274 28.64 1.38 -1.06
N SER A 275 27.70 2.33 -1.04
CA SER A 275 27.99 3.74 -0.69
C SER A 275 28.22 3.99 0.80
N ARG A 276 27.95 3.01 1.68
CA ARG A 276 28.23 3.07 3.12
C ARG A 276 29.45 2.24 3.54
N SER A 277 30.08 1.52 2.61
CA SER A 277 31.22 0.63 2.88
C SER A 277 32.58 1.35 2.84
N GLY A 278 32.62 2.64 3.16
CA GLY A 278 33.84 3.47 3.16
C GLY A 278 34.16 4.16 4.48
N CYS A 279 33.27 4.12 5.47
CA CYS A 279 33.55 4.64 6.81
C CYS A 279 33.15 3.60 7.84
N HIS A 280 34.13 2.90 8.38
CA HIS A 280 34.10 2.60 9.81
C HIS A 280 34.34 3.92 10.54
N PRO A 281 33.50 4.26 11.52
CA PRO A 281 34.02 4.72 12.79
C PRO A 281 33.75 3.60 13.79
N LYS A 282 34.83 3.00 14.28
CA LYS A 282 34.87 2.63 15.70
C LYS A 282 34.56 3.91 16.49
N GLU A 283 33.93 3.74 17.66
CA GLU A 283 33.62 4.78 18.66
C GLU A 283 32.26 5.49 18.47
N GLN A 284 31.23 4.91 19.08
CA GLN A 284 30.52 5.55 20.19
C GLN A 284 29.59 4.52 20.83
N ILE A 285 30.18 3.70 21.70
CA ILE A 285 29.46 3.23 22.88
C ILE A 285 29.58 4.41 23.84
N GLU A 286 28.54 5.23 23.95
CA GLU A 286 28.44 6.18 25.06
C GLU A 286 28.03 5.37 26.30
N GLU A 287 29.05 5.01 27.05
CA GLU A 287 29.00 4.64 28.46
C GLU A 287 28.63 5.92 29.24
N GLU A 288 27.40 5.98 29.75
CA GLU A 288 26.99 7.01 30.71
C GLU A 288 27.78 6.78 32.02
N VAL A 289 28.92 7.45 32.17
CA VAL A 289 29.62 7.59 33.46
C VAL A 289 29.30 8.97 34.02
N GLU A 290 28.48 9.00 35.07
CA GLU A 290 28.28 10.15 35.94
C GLU A 290 29.63 10.55 36.58
N CYS A 291 30.23 11.64 36.11
CA CYS A 291 31.18 12.40 36.92
C CYS A 291 30.44 13.54 37.63
N ILE A 292 30.04 13.29 38.87
CA ILE A 292 29.61 14.31 39.83
C ILE A 292 30.61 14.29 41.00
N LEU A 293 31.45 15.35 41.05
CA LEU A 293 32.19 15.89 42.22
C LEU A 293 33.36 15.03 42.74
N GLY A 294 34.53 15.52 43.13
CA GLY A 294 35.04 16.85 43.44
C GLY A 294 36.44 16.68 44.05
N PHE A 295 37.23 17.75 43.99
CA PHE A 295 38.63 17.87 44.42
C PHE A 295 38.98 17.47 45.87
N LYS A 296 40.31 17.25 46.06
CA LYS A 296 41.18 17.38 47.27
C LYS A 296 41.22 16.17 48.23
N PHE A 297 42.37 15.69 48.72
CA PHE A 297 43.79 16.13 48.74
C PHE A 297 44.70 14.95 48.40
#